data_AF-A0A6L6AA32-F1
#
_entry.id   AF-A0A6L6AA32-F1
#
_cell.length_a   1.000
_cell.length_b   1.000
_cell.length_c   1.000
_cell.angle_alpha   90.00
_cell.angle_beta   90.00
_cell.angle_gamma   90.00
#
_symmetry.space_group_name_H-M   'P 1'
#
loop_
_entity.id
_entity.type
_entity.pdbx_description
1 polymer ?
#
loop_
_entity_poly.entity_id
_entity_poly.type
_entity_poly.pdbx_seq_one_letter_code
_entity_poly.pdbx_strand_id
1 'polypeptide(L)'
;MNLGSITRFLAPHKTIPVTPWRAEHRWQLNYSRVAILFFGLAIFGLGDSLLIQGSIGNAPWTVFAEGVSIKSGWSIGFSTFIISIFV
;
A
#
# COMPACT_ATOMS: atom_id res chain seq x y z
N MET A 1 31.12 21.45 -25.50
CA MET A 1 29.96 20.98 -24.71
C MET A 1 30.11 21.50 -23.30
N ASN A 2 29.12 22.25 -22.80
CA ASN A 2 29.22 22.97 -21.53
C ASN A 2 28.90 22.01 -20.38
N LEU A 3 29.76 21.91 -19.35
CA LEU A 3 29.57 20.97 -18.22
C LEU A 3 28.19 21.14 -17.54
N GLY A 4 27.63 22.35 -17.58
CA GLY A 4 26.31 22.66 -17.02
C GLY A 4 25.12 22.07 -17.80
N SER A 5 25.27 21.66 -19.06
CA SER A 5 24.18 21.03 -19.81
C SER A 5 24.03 19.55 -19.45
N ILE A 6 25.14 18.88 -19.13
CA ILE A 6 25.16 17.47 -18.73
C ILE A 6 24.50 17.29 -17.35
N THR A 7 24.74 18.20 -16.41
CA THR A 7 24.14 18.16 -15.07
C THR A 7 22.63 18.43 -15.07
N ARG A 8 22.12 19.28 -15.98
CA ARG A 8 20.67 19.49 -16.17
C ARG A 8 19.98 18.30 -16.84
N PHE A 9 20.67 17.60 -17.74
CA PHE A 9 20.14 16.39 -18.37
C PHE A 9 20.05 15.21 -17.39
N LEU A 10 21.02 15.09 -16.47
CA LEU A 10 21.03 14.10 -15.39
C LEU A 10 20.13 14.47 -14.21
N ALA A 11 19.55 15.68 -14.18
CA ALA A 11 18.66 16.08 -13.11
C ALA A 11 17.32 15.32 -13.21
N PRO A 12 16.89 14.62 -12.14
CA PRO A 12 15.63 13.89 -12.17
C PRO A 12 14.45 14.86 -12.34
N HIS A 13 13.62 14.59 -13.36
CA HIS A 13 12.44 15.39 -13.65
C HIS A 13 11.38 15.20 -12.54
N LYS A 14 11.20 16.20 -11.66
CA LYS A 14 10.27 16.16 -10.51
C LYS A 14 8.80 16.36 -10.88
N THR A 15 8.39 16.09 -12.12
CA THR A 15 6.99 16.22 -12.54
C THR A 15 6.21 14.98 -12.15
N ILE A 16 5.25 15.14 -11.24
CA ILE A 16 4.31 14.07 -10.88
C ILE A 16 3.30 13.94 -12.03
N PRO A 17 3.25 12.81 -12.75
CA PRO A 17 2.34 12.65 -13.88
C PRO A 17 0.88 12.81 -13.44
N VAL A 18 0.12 13.64 -14.17
CA VAL A 18 -1.33 13.81 -13.98
C VAL A 18 -2.04 12.62 -14.61
N THR A 19 -2.53 11.71 -13.77
CA THR A 19 -3.26 10.52 -14.20
C THR A 19 -4.77 10.76 -14.12
N PRO A 20 -5.57 10.13 -15.00
CA PRO A 20 -7.02 10.34 -15.05
C PRO A 20 -7.76 9.86 -13.79
N TRP A 21 -7.13 8.99 -12.99
CA TRP A 21 -7.66 8.54 -11.69
C TRP A 21 -7.21 9.41 -10.50
N ARG A 22 -6.40 10.46 -10.72
CA ARG A 22 -5.97 11.39 -9.67
C ARG A 22 -7.17 12.22 -9.16
N ALA A 23 -7.25 12.43 -7.85
CA ALA A 23 -8.18 13.39 -7.24
C ALA A 23 -7.58 14.80 -7.20
N GLU A 24 -8.40 15.82 -7.49
CA GLU A 24 -7.95 17.22 -7.41
C GLU A 24 -7.91 17.74 -5.97
N HIS A 25 -8.81 17.23 -5.12
CA HIS A 25 -8.82 17.54 -3.69
C HIS A 25 -8.99 16.27 -2.84
N ARG A 26 -8.54 16.33 -1.58
CA ARG A 26 -8.48 15.17 -0.65
C ARG A 26 -9.84 14.50 -0.39
N TRP A 27 -10.94 15.23 -0.53
CA TRP A 27 -12.30 14.77 -0.25
C TRP A 27 -13.13 14.53 -1.52
N GLN A 28 -12.48 14.46 -2.69
CA GLN A 28 -13.15 14.23 -3.98
C GLN A 28 -13.42 12.73 -4.19
N LEU A 29 -14.39 12.21 -3.44
CA LEU A 29 -14.89 10.85 -3.56
C LEU A 29 -15.68 10.71 -4.86
N ASN A 30 -15.11 9.98 -5.82
CA ASN A 30 -15.79 9.55 -7.04
C ASN A 30 -15.96 8.03 -6.99
N TYR A 31 -17.15 7.53 -7.32
CA TYR A 31 -17.47 6.11 -7.35
C TYR A 31 -16.45 5.27 -8.15
N SER A 32 -15.96 5.77 -9.29
CA SER A 32 -14.98 5.05 -10.11
C SER A 32 -13.63 4.89 -9.39
N ARG A 33 -13.17 5.94 -8.70
CA ARG A 33 -11.91 5.92 -7.93
C ARG A 33 -12.02 5.01 -6.71
N VAL A 34 -13.16 5.05 -6.03
CA VAL A 34 -13.43 4.18 -4.87
C VAL A 34 -13.45 2.72 -5.30
N ALA A 35 -14.08 2.39 -6.44
CA ALA A 35 -14.08 1.04 -6.99
C ALA A 35 -12.66 0.54 -7.33
N ILE A 36 -11.85 1.38 -7.99
CA ILE A 36 -10.44 1.06 -8.29
C ILE A 36 -9.64 0.87 -7.00
N LEU A 37 -9.87 1.72 -6.00
CA LEU A 37 -9.21 1.61 -4.69
C LEU A 37 -9.55 0.29 -4.01
N PHE A 38 -10.83 -0.05 -3.87
CA PHE A 38 -11.25 -1.31 -3.27
C PHE A 38 -10.70 -2.53 -4.01
N PHE A 39 -10.70 -2.48 -5.34
CA PHE A 39 -10.14 -3.55 -6.16
C PHE A 39 -8.62 -3.69 -5.96
N GLY A 40 -7.88 -2.57 -5.95
CA GLY A 40 -6.45 -2.57 -5.67
C GLY A 40 -6.14 -3.05 -4.25
N LEU A 41 -6.94 -2.64 -3.26
CA LEU A 41 -6.79 -3.05 -1.86
C LEU A 41 -7.06 -4.56 -1.69
N ALA A 42 -8.03 -5.11 -2.40
CA ALA A 42 -8.32 -6.54 -2.40
C ALA A 42 -7.14 -7.35 -2.97
N ILE A 43 -6.58 -6.94 -4.11
CA ILE A 43 -5.39 -7.60 -4.69
C ILE A 43 -4.19 -7.47 -3.75
N PHE A 44 -3.99 -6.29 -3.15
CA PHE A 44 -2.94 -6.05 -2.18
C PHE A 44 -3.05 -6.98 -0.97
N GLY A 45 -4.23 -7.09 -0.36
CA GLY A 45 -4.48 -7.99 0.77
C GLY A 45 -4.33 -9.47 0.40
N LEU A 46 -4.75 -9.87 -0.80
CA LEU A 46 -4.52 -11.22 -1.31
C LEU A 46 -3.01 -11.50 -1.44
N GLY A 47 -2.25 -10.57 -2.01
CA GLY A 47 -0.80 -10.66 -2.10
C GLY A 47 -0.13 -10.80 -0.73
N ASP A 48 -0.54 -9.99 0.24
CA ASP A 48 -0.05 -10.07 1.63
C ASP A 48 -0.33 -11.45 2.24
N SER A 49 -1.54 -11.99 2.06
CA SER A 49 -1.88 -13.34 2.55
C SER A 49 -1.05 -14.47 1.92
N LEU A 50 -0.69 -14.34 0.64
CA LEU A 50 0.17 -15.29 -0.06
C LEU A 50 1.61 -15.21 0.43
N LEU A 51 2.09 -14.01 0.79
CA LEU A 51 3.41 -13.82 1.40
C LEU A 51 3.49 -14.45 2.80
N ILE A 52 2.43 -14.32 3.60
CA ILE A 52 2.31 -15.00 4.90
C ILE A 52 2.44 -16.52 4.71
N GLN A 53 1.65 -17.10 3.81
CA GLN A 53 1.68 -18.54 3.52
C GLN A 53 3.04 -19.01 2.98
N GLY A 54 3.72 -18.16 2.20
CA GLY A 54 5.03 -18.45 1.61
C GLY A 54 6.16 -18.58 2.64
N SER A 55 6.00 -18.10 3.88
CA SER A 55 7.05 -18.14 4.92
C SER A 55 8.40 -17.48 4.52
N ILE A 56 8.42 -16.64 3.48
CA ILE A 56 9.63 -15.99 2.92
C ILE A 56 10.09 -14.79 3.77
N GLY A 57 9.28 -14.40 4.75
CA GLY A 57 9.49 -13.21 5.57
C GLY A 57 8.36 -12.24 5.36
N ASN A 58 7.84 -11.71 6.46
CA ASN A 58 6.64 -10.89 6.47
C ASN A 58 6.91 -9.56 7.16
N ALA A 59 6.11 -8.54 6.85
CA ALA A 59 6.27 -7.24 7.46
C ALA A 59 6.02 -7.31 8.97
N PRO A 60 6.74 -6.54 9.81
CA PRO A 60 6.67 -6.65 11.26
C PRO A 60 5.25 -6.43 11.81
N TRP A 61 4.45 -5.58 11.16
CA TRP A 61 3.05 -5.37 11.52
C TRP A 61 2.17 -6.60 11.25
N THR A 62 2.41 -7.32 10.15
CA THR A 62 1.67 -8.54 9.81
C THR A 62 2.11 -9.71 10.68
N VAL A 63 3.40 -9.82 11.02
CA VAL A 63 3.91 -10.80 12.01
C VAL A 63 3.31 -10.54 13.40
N PHE A 64 3.15 -9.29 13.80
CA PHE A 64 2.47 -8.95 15.05
C PHE A 64 1.00 -9.39 15.03
N ALA A 65 0.29 -9.12 13.93
CA ALA A 65 -1.10 -9.57 13.76
C ALA A 65 -1.23 -11.09 13.72
N GLU A 66 -0.29 -11.79 13.11
CA GLU A 66 -0.19 -13.24 13.11
C GLU A 66 0.05 -13.78 14.53
N GLY A 67 0.96 -13.17 15.30
CA GLY A 67 1.20 -13.52 16.70
C GLY A 67 -0.05 -13.31 17.59
N VAL A 68 -0.77 -12.21 17.40
CA VAL A 68 -2.04 -11.94 18.10
C VAL A 68 -3.13 -12.93 17.68
N SER A 69 -3.19 -13.28 16.39
CA SER A 69 -4.11 -14.28 15.85
C SER A 69 -3.87 -15.65 16.47
N ILE A 70 -2.62 -16.10 16.57
CA ILE A 70 -2.24 -17.38 17.21
C ILE A 70 -2.61 -17.41 18.69
N LYS A 71 -2.47 -16.28 19.40
CA LYS A 71 -2.81 -16.19 20.83
C LYS A 71 -4.32 -16.05 21.10
N SER A 72 -5.06 -15.41 20.20
CA SER A 72 -6.50 -15.13 20.39
C SER A 72 -7.41 -16.15 19.69
N GLY A 73 -6.86 -16.98 18.79
CA GLY A 73 -7.64 -17.90 17.96
C GLY A 73 -8.49 -17.20 16.89
N TRP A 74 -8.26 -15.91 16.65
CA TRP A 74 -9.00 -15.09 15.68
C TRP A 74 -8.40 -15.20 14.30
N SER A 75 -9.19 -14.93 13.26
CA SER A 75 -8.63 -14.85 11.90
C SER A 75 -7.57 -13.74 11.83
N ILE A 76 -6.58 -13.92 10.97
CA ILE A 76 -5.52 -12.93 10.77
C ILE A 76 -6.12 -11.58 10.36
N GLY A 77 -7.15 -11.59 9.51
CA GLY A 77 -7.87 -10.38 9.10
C GLY A 77 -8.60 -9.67 10.24
N PHE A 78 -9.17 -10.40 11.20
CA PHE A 78 -9.79 -9.79 12.37
C PHE A 78 -8.73 -9.23 13.33
N SER A 79 -7.59 -9.91 13.43
CA SER A 79 -6.47 -9.46 14.26
C SER A 79 -5.85 -8.18 13.70
N THR A 80 -5.64 -8.08 12.38
CA THR A 80 -5.16 -6.84 11.74
C THR A 80 -6.17 -5.70 11.88
N PHE A 81 -7.47 -5.98 11.76
CA PHE A 81 -8.51 -4.98 11.97
C PHE A 81 -8.48 -4.39 13.38
N ILE A 82 -8.39 -5.24 14.40
CA ILE A 82 -8.29 -4.79 15.79
C ILE A 82 -7.00 -3.98 16.02
N ILE A 83 -5.86 -4.44 15.52
CA ILE A 83 -4.59 -3.71 15.64
C ILE A 83 -4.70 -2.33 14.99
N SER A 84 -5.36 -2.23 13.83
CA SER A 84 -5.55 -0.96 13.12
C SER A 84 -6.50 0.02 13.81
N ILE A 85 -7.32 -0.44 14.76
CA ILE A 85 -8.16 0.44 15.60
C ILE A 85 -7.34 1.01 16.75
N PHE A 86 -6.42 0.22 17.30
CA PHE A 86 -5.64 0.61 18.47
C PHE A 86 -4.36 1.39 18.12
N VAL A 87 -3.79 1.17 16.93
CA VAL A 87 -2.55 1.77 16.42
C VAL A 87 -2.83 2.55 15.15
#